data_AF-A0A1Y1LSE2-F1
#
_entry.id   AF-A0A1Y1LSE2-F1
#
_cell.length_a   1.000
_cell.length_b   1.000
_cell.length_c   1.000
_cell.angle_alpha   90.00
_cell.angle_beta   90.00
_cell.angle_gamma   90.00
#
_symmetry.space_group_name_H-M   'P 1'
#
loop_
_entity.id
_entity.type
_entity.pdbx_description
1 polymer ?
#
loop_
_entity_poly.entity_id
_entity_poly.type
_entity_poly.pdbx_seq_one_letter_code
_entity_poly.pdbx_strand_id
1 'polypeptide(L)'
;RAWTLLCIMLYVFHVAYLKGVRWDYTYNMAANVAAGIVQNILWSWFSVTSFKKSGSLWSIVPGVVVAWVMFAMSMELFDFPPWLGCIDAHSLWHLLTVGPTILWYNFLLKDAQNDIAGTERYKA
;
A
#
# COMPACT_ATOMS: atom_id res chain seq x y z
N ARG A 1 -12.76 12.15 10.80
CA ARG A 1 -14.02 11.70 10.13
C ARG A 1 -14.15 12.26 8.71
N ALA A 2 -13.89 13.55 8.46
CA ALA A 2 -13.95 14.13 7.11
C ALA A 2 -13.08 13.39 6.07
N TRP A 3 -11.85 13.03 6.43
CA TRP A 3 -10.96 12.24 5.57
C TRP A 3 -11.57 10.90 5.15
N THR A 4 -12.11 10.13 6.11
CA THR A 4 -12.78 8.85 5.84
C THR A 4 -13.96 9.01 4.89
N LEU A 5 -14.79 10.04 5.09
CA LEU A 5 -15.93 10.32 4.20
C LEU A 5 -15.48 10.68 2.79
N LEU A 6 -14.43 11.50 2.67
CA LEU A 6 -13.84 11.82 1.37
C LEU A 6 -13.37 10.57 0.63
N CYS A 7 -12.62 9.69 1.29
CA CYS A 7 -12.15 8.44 0.69
C CYS A 7 -13.31 7.54 0.23
N ILE A 8 -14.35 7.40 1.06
CA ILE A 8 -15.55 6.62 0.71
C ILE A 8 -16.26 7.22 -0.50
N MET A 9 -16.45 8.55 -0.52
CA MET A 9 -17.10 9.23 -1.65
C MET A 9 -16.31 9.05 -2.95
N LEU A 10 -14.99 9.24 -2.91
CA LEU A 10 -14.12 9.03 -4.07
C LEU A 10 -14.23 7.60 -4.61
N TYR A 11 -14.21 6.59 -3.71
CA TYR A 11 -14.36 5.19 -4.10
C TYR A 11 -15.72 4.91 -4.75
N VAL A 12 -16.81 5.35 -4.10
CA VAL A 12 -18.18 5.13 -4.61
C VAL A 12 -18.37 5.80 -5.97
N PHE A 13 -17.92 7.05 -6.14
CA PHE A 13 -18.02 7.74 -7.42
C PHE A 13 -17.17 7.11 -8.52
N HIS A 14 -15.96 6.66 -8.20
CA HIS A 14 -15.09 5.95 -9.14
C HIS A 14 -15.76 4.66 -9.67
N VAL A 15 -16.31 3.84 -8.77
CA VAL A 15 -17.02 2.60 -9.12
C VAL A 15 -18.31 2.89 -9.90
N ALA A 16 -19.08 3.90 -9.46
CA ALA A 16 -20.31 4.30 -10.13
C ALA A 16 -20.04 4.80 -11.56
N TYR A 17 -18.98 5.58 -11.77
CA TYR A 17 -18.58 6.05 -13.10
C TYR A 17 -18.23 4.89 -14.05
N LEU A 18 -17.38 3.97 -13.60
CA LEU A 18 -16.94 2.84 -14.42
C LEU A 18 -18.08 1.86 -14.76
N LYS A 19 -18.99 1.62 -13.81
CA LYS A 19 -20.11 0.68 -14.01
C LYS A 19 -21.32 1.31 -14.70
N GLY A 20 -21.59 2.59 -14.45
CA GLY A 20 -22.83 3.25 -14.85
C GLY A 20 -22.72 4.22 -16.02
N VAL A 21 -21.51 4.73 -16.32
CA VAL A 21 -21.32 5.75 -17.36
C VAL A 21 -20.50 5.20 -18.51
N ARG A 22 -19.22 4.87 -18.27
CA ARG A 22 -18.33 4.37 -19.30
C ARG A 22 -17.26 3.48 -18.69
N TRP A 23 -17.17 2.26 -19.20
CA TRP A 23 -16.07 1.36 -18.88
C TRP A 23 -14.81 1.80 -19.62
N ASP A 24 -13.87 2.39 -18.89
CA ASP A 24 -12.62 2.93 -19.42
C ASP A 24 -11.44 2.36 -18.62
N TYR A 25 -10.73 1.41 -19.24
CA TYR A 25 -9.61 0.72 -18.59
C TYR A 25 -8.44 1.66 -18.31
N THR A 26 -8.17 2.61 -19.21
CA THR A 26 -7.10 3.59 -19.06
C THR A 26 -7.37 4.50 -17.86
N TYR A 27 -8.62 4.98 -17.73
CA TYR A 27 -9.04 5.73 -16.55
C TYR A 27 -8.93 4.89 -15.26
N ASN A 28 -9.39 3.64 -15.29
CA ASN A 28 -9.30 2.73 -14.14
C ASN A 28 -7.85 2.57 -13.67
N MET A 29 -6.93 2.31 -14.60
CA MET A 29 -5.51 2.21 -14.27
C MET A 29 -4.94 3.51 -13.70
N ALA A 30 -5.23 4.66 -14.33
CA ALA A 30 -4.75 5.95 -13.85
C ALA A 30 -5.26 6.27 -12.43
N ALA A 31 -6.53 6.01 -12.13
CA ALA A 31 -7.11 6.21 -10.81
C ALA A 31 -6.45 5.33 -9.73
N ASN A 32 -6.23 4.04 -10.03
CA ASN A 32 -5.56 3.12 -9.11
C ASN A 32 -4.10 3.51 -8.86
N VAL A 33 -3.37 3.91 -9.90
CA VAL A 33 -1.99 4.41 -9.77
C VAL A 33 -1.94 5.68 -8.91
N ALA A 34 -2.85 6.63 -9.13
CA ALA A 34 -2.92 7.85 -8.33
C ALA A 34 -3.19 7.56 -6.85
N ALA A 35 -4.15 6.68 -6.55
CA ALA A 35 -4.42 6.23 -5.19
C ALA A 35 -3.21 5.55 -4.55
N GLY A 36 -2.51 4.68 -5.30
CA GLY A 36 -1.28 4.03 -4.86
C GLY A 36 -0.15 5.01 -4.53
N ILE A 37 0.05 6.04 -5.36
CA ILE A 37 1.04 7.09 -5.10
C ILE A 37 0.72 7.83 -3.79
N VAL A 38 -0.53 8.24 -3.60
CA VAL A 38 -0.97 8.91 -2.37
C VAL A 38 -0.74 8.02 -1.15
N GLN A 39 -1.10 6.73 -1.24
CA GLN A 39 -0.85 5.75 -0.19
C GLN A 39 0.65 5.64 0.15
N ASN A 40 1.52 5.56 -0.86
CA ASN A 40 2.96 5.44 -0.66
C ASN A 40 3.57 6.68 0.02
N ILE A 41 3.11 7.88 -0.34
CA ILE A 41 3.52 9.13 0.31
C ILE A 41 3.12 9.13 1.78
N LEU A 42 1.86 8.77 2.08
CA LEU A 42 1.35 8.74 3.45
C LEU A 42 2.12 7.74 4.34
N TRP A 43 2.40 6.54 3.83
CA TRP A 43 3.15 5.53 4.59
C TRP A 43 4.63 5.87 4.77
N SER A 44 5.25 6.49 3.75
CA SER A 44 6.61 7.00 3.87
C SER A 44 6.69 8.12 4.92
N TRP A 45 5.73 9.04 4.89
CA TRP A 45 5.61 10.11 5.89
C TRP A 45 5.41 9.55 7.31
N PHE A 46 4.51 8.58 7.46
CA PHE A 46 4.29 7.88 8.72
C PHE A 46 5.59 7.24 9.21
N SER A 47 6.29 6.51 8.35
CA SER A 47 7.53 5.83 8.72
C SER A 47 8.61 6.82 9.22
N VAL A 48 8.82 7.93 8.51
CA VAL A 48 9.80 8.96 8.90
C VAL A 48 9.42 9.63 10.22
N THR A 49 8.14 10.01 10.38
CA THR A 49 7.68 10.70 11.58
C THR A 49 7.67 9.78 12.80
N SER A 50 7.26 8.53 12.65
CA SER A 50 7.27 7.52 13.70
C SER A 50 8.68 7.11 14.10
N PHE A 51 9.62 7.02 13.15
CA PHE A 51 11.02 6.76 13.47
C PHE A 51 11.65 7.91 14.26
N LYS A 52 11.41 9.17 13.85
CA LYS A 52 11.89 10.35 14.59
C LYS A 52 11.36 10.44 16.02
N LYS A 53 10.14 9.96 16.28
CA LYS A 53 9.51 10.00 17.61
C LYS A 53 9.93 8.84 18.51
N SER A 54 9.99 7.63 17.97
CA SER A 54 10.18 6.41 18.78
C SER A 54 11.62 5.88 18.75
N GLY A 55 12.41 6.18 17.72
CA GLY A 55 13.73 5.57 17.49
C GLY A 55 13.69 4.07 17.15
N SER A 56 12.50 3.46 17.12
CA SER A 56 12.32 2.03 16.88
C SER A 56 12.47 1.67 15.41
N LEU A 57 13.26 0.65 15.12
CA LEU A 57 13.40 0.08 13.77
C LEU A 57 12.08 -0.47 13.23
N TRP A 58 11.14 -0.84 14.10
CA TRP A 58 9.81 -1.30 13.69
C TRP A 58 8.98 -0.21 13.01
N SER A 59 9.24 1.06 13.31
CA SER A 59 8.60 2.20 12.65
C SER A 59 9.07 2.41 11.20
N ILE A 60 10.18 1.77 10.80
CA ILE A 60 10.72 1.83 9.43
C ILE A 60 10.07 0.80 8.51
N VAL A 61 9.51 -0.28 9.07
CA VAL A 61 8.92 -1.40 8.32
C VAL A 61 7.90 -0.93 7.27
N PRO A 62 6.99 0.02 7.54
CA PRO A 62 6.08 0.51 6.51
C PRO A 62 6.77 1.18 5.32
N GLY A 63 7.84 1.94 5.56
CA GLY A 63 8.64 2.56 4.51
C GLY A 63 9.37 1.51 3.65
N VAL A 64 9.89 0.45 4.29
CA VAL A 64 10.52 -0.68 3.57
C VAL A 64 9.51 -1.41 2.70
N VAL A 65 8.30 -1.68 3.24
CA VAL A 65 7.23 -2.33 2.47
C VAL A 65 6.82 -1.48 1.27
N VAL A 66 6.67 -0.16 1.44
CA VAL A 66 6.39 0.76 0.32
C VAL A 66 7.48 0.72 -0.74
N ALA A 67 8.75 0.81 -0.34
CA ALA A 67 9.88 0.77 -1.27
C ALA A 67 9.94 -0.56 -2.04
N TRP A 68 9.68 -1.68 -1.36
CA TRP A 68 9.64 -3.00 -1.98
C TRP A 68 8.49 -3.11 -2.98
N VAL A 69 7.28 -2.71 -2.59
CA VAL A 69 6.11 -2.76 -3.49
C VAL A 69 6.34 -1.86 -4.72
N MET A 70 6.93 -0.69 -4.56
CA MET A 70 7.32 0.17 -5.69
C MET A 70 8.29 -0.53 -6.64
N PHE A 71 9.28 -1.25 -6.10
CA PHE A 71 10.20 -2.05 -6.90
C PHE A 71 9.47 -3.20 -7.64
N ALA A 72 8.60 -3.94 -6.95
CA ALA A 72 7.82 -5.02 -7.56
C ALA A 72 6.89 -4.50 -8.68
N MET A 73 6.20 -3.39 -8.44
CA MET A 73 5.36 -2.71 -9.43
C MET A 73 6.15 -2.24 -10.65
N SER A 74 7.41 -1.82 -10.47
CA SER A 74 8.23 -1.36 -11.59
C SER A 74 8.51 -2.47 -12.60
N MET A 75 8.56 -3.73 -12.16
CA MET A 75 8.72 -4.86 -13.08
C MET A 75 7.54 -4.98 -14.03
N GLU A 76 6.31 -4.82 -13.54
CA GLU A 76 5.11 -4.79 -14.39
C GLU A 76 5.14 -3.60 -15.36
N LEU A 77 5.54 -2.41 -14.87
CA LEU A 77 5.48 -1.19 -15.69
C LEU A 77 6.52 -1.17 -16.81
N PHE A 78 7.70 -1.77 -16.60
CA PHE A 78 8.77 -1.83 -17.59
C PHE A 78 8.64 -3.01 -18.57
N ASP A 79 7.72 -3.95 -18.31
CA ASP A 79 7.29 -5.10 -19.11
C ASP A 79 8.37 -5.71 -20.04
N PHE A 80 8.84 -6.92 -19.74
CA PHE A 80 9.87 -7.60 -20.52
C PHE A 80 9.36 -8.95 -21.07
N PRO A 81 9.84 -9.38 -22.26
CA PRO A 81 9.41 -10.64 -22.86
C PRO A 81 9.74 -11.83 -21.96
N PRO A 82 8.88 -12.86 -21.90
CA PRO A 82 9.04 -13.97 -20.96
C PRO A 82 10.36 -14.69 -21.17
N TRP A 83 11.18 -14.75 -20.13
CA TRP A 83 12.40 -15.54 -20.14
C TRP A 83 12.05 -17.03 -20.13
N LEU A 84 12.61 -17.77 -21.10
CA LEU A 84 12.37 -19.20 -21.31
C LEU A 84 10.89 -19.57 -21.51
N GLY A 85 10.03 -18.60 -21.84
CA GLY A 85 8.59 -18.80 -21.98
C GLY A 85 7.83 -19.01 -20.66
N CYS A 86 8.51 -18.88 -19.51
CA CYS A 86 7.93 -19.19 -18.20
C CYS A 86 7.96 -18.01 -17.20
N ILE A 87 8.97 -17.12 -17.28
CA ILE A 87 9.16 -16.03 -16.32
C ILE A 87 8.97 -14.70 -17.04
N ASP A 88 7.82 -14.07 -16.85
CA ASP A 88 7.52 -12.71 -17.32
C ASP A 88 7.54 -11.69 -16.16
N ALA A 89 7.40 -10.41 -16.51
CA ALA A 89 7.27 -9.33 -15.54
C ALA A 89 6.14 -9.58 -14.53
N HIS A 90 5.01 -10.10 -15.01
CA HIS A 90 3.80 -10.30 -14.22
C HIS A 90 3.96 -11.38 -13.15
N SER A 91 4.53 -12.53 -13.50
CA SER A 91 4.83 -13.62 -12.56
C SER A 91 5.86 -13.21 -11.52
N LEU A 92 6.87 -12.41 -11.88
CA LEU A 92 7.80 -11.84 -10.92
C LEU A 92 7.13 -10.84 -9.98
N TRP A 93 6.19 -10.03 -10.46
CA TRP A 93 5.40 -9.16 -9.59
C TRP A 93 4.60 -9.97 -8.56
N HIS A 94 3.89 -11.02 -8.97
CA HIS A 94 3.19 -11.92 -8.04
C HIS A 94 4.14 -12.50 -6.99
N LEU A 95 5.32 -12.98 -7.40
CA LEU A 95 6.31 -13.52 -6.48
C LEU A 95 6.82 -12.46 -5.48
N LEU A 96 7.16 -11.27 -5.97
CA LEU A 96 7.76 -10.20 -5.16
C LEU A 96 6.78 -9.54 -4.19
N THR A 97 5.47 -9.71 -4.35
CA THR A 97 4.46 -9.15 -3.44
C THR A 97 4.13 -10.05 -2.24
N VAL A 98 4.54 -11.32 -2.26
CA VAL A 98 4.35 -12.26 -1.12
C VAL A 98 5.08 -11.79 0.13
N GLY A 99 6.38 -11.47 0.00
CA GLY A 99 7.23 -11.04 1.11
C GLY A 99 6.73 -9.77 1.83
N PRO A 100 6.46 -8.67 1.09
CA PRO A 100 5.86 -7.46 1.64
C PRO A 100 4.57 -7.71 2.41
N THR A 101 3.72 -8.63 1.94
CA THR A 101 2.46 -8.98 2.61
C THR A 101 2.69 -9.56 4.00
N ILE A 102 3.66 -10.46 4.15
CA ILE A 102 4.00 -11.07 5.45
C ILE A 102 4.57 -10.01 6.40
N LEU A 103 5.48 -9.17 5.92
CA LEU A 103 6.06 -8.08 6.73
C LEU A 103 4.99 -7.09 7.18
N TRP A 104 4.09 -6.74 6.27
CA TRP A 104 2.97 -5.84 6.53
C TRP A 104 2.05 -6.37 7.61
N TYR A 105 1.65 -7.65 7.52
CA TYR A 105 0.80 -8.29 8.52
C TYR A 105 1.45 -8.26 9.92
N ASN A 106 2.72 -8.62 10.02
CA ASN A 106 3.43 -8.60 11.30
C ASN A 106 3.56 -7.18 11.89
N PHE A 107 3.78 -6.18 11.03
CA PHE A 107 3.77 -4.79 11.45
C PHE A 107 2.39 -4.39 12.02
N LEU A 108 1.30 -4.65 11.29
CA LEU A 108 -0.05 -4.32 11.74
C LEU A 108 -0.42 -5.02 13.05
N LEU A 109 -0.05 -6.29 13.21
CA LEU A 109 -0.29 -7.05 14.43
C LEU A 109 0.41 -6.40 15.62
N LYS A 110 1.69 -6.01 15.45
CA LYS A 110 2.47 -5.35 16.49
C LYS A 110 1.94 -3.95 16.80
N ASP A 111 1.54 -3.19 15.78
CA ASP A 111 0.97 -1.85 15.93
C ASP A 111 -0.34 -1.90 16.73
N ALA A 112 -1.24 -2.84 16.40
CA ALA A 112 -2.48 -3.06 17.13
C ALA A 112 -2.24 -3.48 18.59
N GLN A 113 -1.27 -4.38 18.84
CA GLN A 113 -0.90 -4.77 20.21
C GLN A 113 -0.40 -3.57 21.04
N ASN A 114 0.42 -2.70 20.44
CA ASN A 114 0.92 -1.50 21.11
C ASN A 114 -0.20 -0.49 21.40
N ASP A 115 -1.14 -0.32 20.48
CA ASP A 115 -2.29 0.59 20.66
C ASP A 115 -3.21 0.14 21.79
N ILE A 116 -3.52 -1.17 21.86
CA ILE A 116 -4.31 -1.75 22.95
C ILE A 116 -3.57 -1.61 24.29
N ALA A 117 -2.29 -1.97 24.35
CA ALA A 117 -1.49 -1.86 25.57
C ALA A 117 -1.33 -0.40 26.04
N GLY A 118 -1.20 0.55 25.11
CA GLY A 118 -1.18 1.98 25.40
C GLY A 118 -2.51 2.45 25.98
N THR A 119 -3.63 2.01 25.38
CA THR A 119 -4.98 2.36 25.84
C THR A 119 -5.26 1.86 27.26
N GLU A 120 -4.82 0.65 27.62
CA GLU A 120 -4.94 0.11 28.98
C GLU A 120 -4.12 0.91 29.99
N ARG A 121 -2.93 1.39 29.60
CA ARG A 121 -2.07 2.22 30.47
C ARG A 121 -2.65 3.60 30.79
N TYR A 122 -3.51 4.15 29.92
CA TYR A 122 -4.19 5.42 30.19
C TYR A 122 -5.47 5.28 31.03
N LYS A 123 -6.00 4.06 31.17
CA LYS A 123 -7.20 3.77 31.98
C LYS A 123 -6.89 3.39 33.43
N ALA A 124 -5.65 2.98 33.72
CA ALA A 124 -5.15 2.66 35.07
C ALA A 124 -4.58 3.90 35.77
#